data_AF-A0A0N4UJU1-F1
#
_entry.id   AF-A0A0N4UJU1-F1
#
_cell.length_a   1.000
_cell.length_b   1.000
_cell.length_c   1.000
_cell.angle_alpha   90.00
_cell.angle_beta   90.00
_cell.angle_gamma   90.00
#
_symmetry.space_group_name_H-M   'P 1'
#
loop_
_entity.id
_entity.type
_entity.pdbx_description
1 polymer ?
#
loop_
_entity_poly.entity_id
_entity_poly.type
_entity_poly.pdbx_seq_one_letter_code
_entity_poly.pdbx_strand_id
1 'polypeptide(L)'
;GKSSIILRFLDRNDIPKPTIALEYTYGRRTTATVKDIGNIWEIGGGSSLINLIEIPITSSTIGVTSIVIIIDLTKPEDIWKIYKNILLYIKDYVHSLLETIKKDLPEKYNQLISINKNKFKNHQDVNAVNPFPIPLAIIATKYDEFQKMDPEIRKNVCKFLRFLAHMNGASLQMFSNKMENTVLKVRALISHLLFGTTPSKTIVTDYDKPISIPTSMDSLEVRFQYFLYFLLSIPLAAGSTNY
;
A
#
# COMPACT_ATOMS: atom_id res chain seq x y z
N GLY A 1 7.81 10.06 6.28
CA GLY A 1 7.47 8.94 5.38
C GLY A 1 6.49 9.40 4.31
N LYS A 2 5.20 9.46 4.66
CA LYS A 2 4.09 9.85 3.78
C LYS A 2 4.32 11.18 3.03
N SER A 3 4.46 12.30 3.76
CA SER A 3 4.64 13.63 3.15
C SER A 3 5.89 13.69 2.27
N SER A 4 6.98 13.00 2.65
CA SER A 4 8.18 12.88 1.81
C SER A 4 7.90 12.20 0.47
N ILE A 5 7.12 11.11 0.46
CA ILE A 5 6.71 10.42 -0.77
C ILE A 5 5.89 11.34 -1.66
N ILE A 6 4.92 12.06 -1.07
CA ILE A 6 4.05 12.99 -1.80
C ILE A 6 4.87 14.12 -2.42
N LEU A 7 5.78 14.74 -1.66
CA LEU A 7 6.65 15.80 -2.16
C LEU A 7 7.57 15.31 -3.28
N ARG A 8 8.18 14.13 -3.14
CA ARG A 8 8.99 13.52 -4.21
C ARG A 8 8.16 13.16 -5.45
N PHE A 9 6.89 12.77 -5.28
CA PHE A 9 5.97 12.55 -6.39
C PHE A 9 5.65 13.84 -7.14
N LEU A 10 5.32 14.90 -6.40
CA LEU A 10 4.97 16.21 -6.93
C LEU A 10 6.19 17.03 -7.38
N ASP A 11 7.40 16.48 -7.25
CA ASP A 11 8.67 17.15 -7.55
C ASP A 11 8.85 18.48 -6.80
N ARG A 12 8.49 18.47 -5.51
CA ARG A 12 8.59 19.62 -4.61
C ARG A 12 9.72 19.41 -3.61
N ASN A 13 10.51 20.48 -3.40
CA ASN A 13 11.65 20.49 -2.47
C ASN A 13 11.31 21.04 -1.08
N ASP A 14 10.01 21.17 -0.76
CA ASP A 14 9.57 21.63 0.56
C ASP A 14 10.06 20.67 1.66
N ILE A 15 10.32 21.19 2.85
CA ILE A 15 10.63 20.35 4.01
C ILE A 15 9.32 19.66 4.44
N PRO A 16 9.29 18.32 4.53
CA PRO A 16 8.11 17.60 5.01
C PRO A 16 7.73 18.06 6.42
N LYS A 17 6.53 18.64 6.58
CA LYS A 17 5.97 18.97 7.89
C LYS A 17 5.15 17.79 8.42
N PRO A 18 5.02 17.60 9.75
CA PRO A 18 4.08 16.62 10.29
C PRO A 18 2.65 16.95 9.86
N THR A 19 2.01 15.99 9.21
CA THR A 19 0.63 16.08 8.74
C THR A 19 -0.34 16.16 9.90
N ILE A 20 -1.24 17.14 9.88
CA ILE A 20 -2.29 17.30 10.90
C ILE A 20 -3.60 16.74 10.35
N ALA A 21 -4.17 15.74 11.04
CA ALA A 21 -5.47 15.16 10.69
C ALA A 21 -5.56 14.63 9.24
N LEU A 22 -6.17 15.38 8.32
CA LEU A 22 -6.30 15.01 6.92
C LEU A 22 -5.86 16.19 6.04
N GLU A 23 -4.78 16.00 5.30
CA GLU A 23 -4.26 17.02 4.38
C GLU A 23 -4.62 16.67 2.94
N TYR A 24 -5.06 17.70 2.22
CA TYR A 24 -5.35 17.64 0.80
C TYR A 24 -4.22 18.29 0.00
N THR A 25 -3.77 17.59 -1.04
CA THR A 25 -2.95 18.15 -2.11
C THR A 25 -3.38 17.56 -3.44
N TYR A 26 -2.86 18.10 -4.54
CA TYR A 26 -3.17 17.58 -5.86
C TYR A 26 -1.92 17.53 -6.75
N GLY A 27 -1.86 16.49 -7.57
CA GLY A 27 -0.95 16.36 -8.69
C GLY A 27 -1.63 16.82 -9.97
N ARG A 28 -0.85 17.39 -10.90
CA ARG A 28 -1.32 17.65 -12.26
C ARG A 28 -0.47 16.85 -13.23
N ARG A 29 -1.12 16.18 -14.17
CA ARG A 29 -0.46 15.57 -15.32
C ARG A 29 -0.93 16.31 -16.56
N THR A 30 0.00 16.96 -17.24
CA THR A 30 -0.26 17.59 -18.53
C THR A 30 0.39 16.72 -19.60
N THR A 31 -0.45 16.15 -20.46
CA THR A 31 -0.02 15.58 -21.74
C THR A 31 -0.31 16.59 -22.86
N ALA A 32 0.05 16.29 -24.11
CA ALA A 32 -0.20 17.20 -25.22
C ALA A 32 -1.70 17.56 -25.39
N THR A 33 -2.61 16.67 -24.98
CA THR A 33 -4.06 16.81 -25.20
C THR A 33 -4.90 16.79 -23.93
N VAL A 34 -4.38 16.24 -22.83
CA VAL A 34 -5.16 16.02 -21.59
C VAL A 34 -4.46 16.68 -20.41
N LYS A 35 -5.24 17.46 -19.64
CA LYS A 35 -4.85 18.01 -18.35
C LYS A 35 -5.64 17.30 -17.25
N ASP A 36 -4.99 16.34 -16.62
CA ASP A 36 -5.59 15.57 -15.52
C ASP A 36 -5.20 16.15 -14.16
N ILE A 37 -6.15 16.14 -13.23
CA ILE A 37 -5.94 16.49 -11.82
C ILE A 37 -6.16 15.25 -10.99
N GLY A 38 -5.15 14.91 -10.20
CA GLY A 38 -5.19 13.80 -9.26
C GLY A 38 -5.25 14.32 -7.83
N ASN A 39 -6.27 13.92 -7.09
CA ASN A 39 -6.46 14.31 -5.69
C ASN A 39 -5.69 13.36 -4.77
N ILE A 40 -4.88 13.91 -3.87
CA ILE A 40 -4.07 13.15 -2.91
C ILE A 40 -4.49 13.57 -1.51
N TRP A 41 -4.84 12.58 -0.70
CA TRP A 41 -5.26 12.76 0.67
C TRP A 41 -4.27 12.05 1.60
N GLU A 42 -3.69 12.80 2.53
CA GLU A 42 -2.73 12.28 3.50
C GLU A 42 -3.32 12.31 4.91
N ILE A 43 -3.31 11.16 5.59
CA ILE A 43 -3.72 11.07 7.00
C ILE A 43 -2.53 11.26 7.93
N GLY A 44 -2.62 12.30 8.75
CA GLY A 44 -1.76 12.60 9.89
C GLY A 44 -2.19 11.92 11.19
N GLY A 45 -1.48 12.16 12.29
CA GLY A 45 -1.89 11.72 13.63
C GLY A 45 -1.82 10.21 13.93
N GLY A 46 -1.32 9.38 13.01
CA GLY A 46 -1.20 7.94 13.20
C GLY A 46 -2.53 7.20 13.02
N SER A 47 -2.73 6.09 13.73
CA SER A 47 -3.97 5.28 13.61
C SER A 47 -5.19 5.91 14.30
N SER A 48 -5.00 6.96 15.11
CA SER A 48 -6.07 7.61 15.88
C SER A 48 -7.09 8.35 15.00
N LEU A 49 -6.65 8.83 13.83
CA LEU A 49 -7.45 9.63 12.89
C LEU A 49 -7.74 8.89 11.60
N ILE A 50 -7.69 7.56 11.62
CA ILE A 50 -7.92 6.74 10.43
C ILE A 50 -9.34 6.91 9.87
N ASN A 51 -10.31 7.25 10.72
CA ASN A 51 -11.68 7.57 10.33
C ASN A 51 -11.79 8.75 9.35
N LEU A 52 -10.75 9.58 9.22
CA LEU A 52 -10.75 10.66 8.23
C LEU A 52 -10.65 10.15 6.78
N ILE A 53 -10.35 8.87 6.54
CA ILE A 53 -10.45 8.26 5.19
C ILE A 53 -11.86 8.39 4.60
N GLU A 54 -12.88 8.51 5.44
CA GLU A 54 -14.29 8.49 5.04
C GLU A 54 -14.70 9.78 4.31
N ILE A 55 -13.92 10.84 4.49
CA ILE A 55 -14.16 12.14 3.84
C ILE A 55 -13.94 12.04 2.32
N PRO A 56 -12.77 11.57 1.82
CA PRO A 56 -12.53 11.48 0.38
C PRO A 56 -13.09 10.22 -0.29
N ILE A 57 -13.32 9.15 0.46
CA ILE A 57 -13.78 7.87 -0.09
C ILE A 57 -15.29 7.78 0.11
N THR A 58 -16.06 7.89 -0.96
CA THR A 58 -17.52 7.87 -0.91
C THR A 58 -18.08 6.95 -2.00
N SER A 59 -19.40 6.72 -2.01
CA SER A 59 -20.04 5.92 -3.06
C SER A 59 -19.84 6.48 -4.48
N SER A 60 -19.57 7.79 -4.61
CA SER A 60 -19.28 8.42 -5.90
C SER A 60 -17.80 8.30 -6.29
N THR A 61 -16.87 8.45 -5.35
CA THR A 61 -15.41 8.47 -5.63
C THR A 61 -14.73 7.11 -5.59
N ILE A 62 -15.30 6.11 -4.90
CA ILE A 62 -14.69 4.79 -4.69
C ILE A 62 -14.14 4.12 -5.96
N GLY A 63 -14.80 4.33 -7.12
CA GLY A 63 -14.38 3.73 -8.39
C GLY A 63 -13.12 4.32 -9.01
N VAL A 64 -12.68 5.48 -8.52
CA VAL A 64 -11.45 6.16 -8.96
C VAL A 64 -10.47 6.35 -7.80
N THR A 65 -10.73 5.72 -6.65
CA THR A 65 -9.88 5.79 -5.46
C THR A 65 -8.86 4.67 -5.46
N SER A 66 -7.61 5.00 -5.12
CA SER A 66 -6.55 4.04 -4.79
C SER A 66 -6.09 4.26 -3.35
N ILE A 67 -5.73 3.19 -2.64
CA ILE A 67 -5.21 3.23 -1.28
C ILE A 67 -3.72 2.90 -1.27
N VAL A 68 -2.95 3.71 -0.54
CA VAL A 68 -1.52 3.49 -0.34
C VAL A 68 -1.23 3.41 1.16
N ILE A 69 -0.84 2.23 1.63
CA ILE A 69 -0.42 2.01 3.02
C ILE A 69 1.10 2.18 3.10
N ILE A 70 1.53 3.09 3.98
CA ILE A 70 2.95 3.38 4.19
C ILE A 70 3.44 2.63 5.43
N ILE A 71 4.48 1.82 5.26
CA ILE A 71 5.12 1.03 6.32
C ILE A 71 6.52 1.58 6.59
N ASP A 72 6.91 1.67 7.86
CA ASP A 72 8.27 2.03 8.27
C ASP A 72 9.10 0.75 8.48
N LEU A 73 10.10 0.51 7.62
CA LEU A 73 10.95 -0.68 7.72
C LEU A 73 11.93 -0.65 8.89
N THR A 74 12.13 0.51 9.54
CA THR A 74 13.02 0.62 10.71
C THR A 74 12.42 0.05 11.99
N LYS A 75 11.14 -0.35 11.95
CA LYS A 75 10.40 -0.96 13.07
C LYS A 75 9.69 -2.25 12.64
N PRO A 76 10.44 -3.33 12.31
CA PRO A 76 9.85 -4.61 11.88
C PRO A 76 8.74 -5.15 12.79
N GLU A 77 8.89 -4.97 14.10
CA GLU A 77 7.97 -5.40 15.15
C GLU A 77 6.58 -4.73 15.06
N ASP A 78 6.52 -3.51 14.53
CA ASP A 78 5.27 -2.75 14.41
C ASP A 78 4.52 -3.03 13.10
N ILE A 79 5.18 -3.62 12.10
CA ILE A 79 4.65 -3.76 10.73
C ILE A 79 3.27 -4.43 10.75
N TRP A 80 3.15 -5.58 11.42
CA TRP A 80 1.90 -6.34 11.44
C TRP A 80 0.77 -5.55 12.10
N LYS A 81 1.03 -4.99 13.28
CA LYS A 81 0.04 -4.25 14.06
C LYS A 81 -0.48 -3.04 13.27
N ILE A 82 0.43 -2.26 12.69
CA ILE A 82 0.08 -1.08 11.89
C ILE A 82 -0.70 -1.49 10.64
N TYR A 83 -0.17 -2.44 9.87
CA TYR A 83 -0.82 -2.90 8.63
C TYR A 83 -2.22 -3.45 8.90
N LYS A 84 -2.35 -4.36 9.87
CA LYS A 84 -3.63 -4.98 10.23
C LYS A 84 -4.66 -3.94 10.65
N ASN A 85 -4.31 -3.03 11.56
CA ASN A 85 -5.25 -2.02 12.05
C ASN A 85 -5.74 -1.12 10.92
N ILE A 86 -4.83 -0.69 10.03
CA ILE A 86 -5.19 0.16 8.89
C ILE A 86 -6.05 -0.61 7.90
N LEU A 87 -5.63 -1.81 7.51
CA LEU A 87 -6.31 -2.59 6.50
C LEU A 87 -7.72 -2.98 6.95
N LEU A 88 -7.90 -3.45 8.19
CA LEU A 88 -9.21 -3.84 8.70
C LEU A 88 -10.19 -2.66 8.70
N TYR A 89 -9.78 -1.50 9.19
CA TYR A 89 -10.63 -0.31 9.20
C TYR A 89 -11.06 0.10 7.78
N ILE A 90 -10.10 0.21 6.86
CA ILE A 90 -10.39 0.59 5.47
C ILE A 90 -11.27 -0.48 4.81
N LYS A 91 -11.04 -1.76 5.10
CA LYS A 91 -11.82 -2.87 4.55
C LYS A 91 -13.28 -2.79 4.99
N ASP A 92 -13.53 -2.62 6.28
CA ASP A 92 -14.89 -2.54 6.83
C ASP A 92 -15.64 -1.34 6.24
N TYR A 93 -14.99 -0.18 6.15
CA TYR A 93 -15.57 1.02 5.54
C TYR A 93 -15.84 0.87 4.04
N VAL A 94 -14.88 0.33 3.28
CA VAL A 94 -15.06 0.11 1.84
C VAL A 94 -16.16 -0.91 1.57
N HIS A 95 -16.28 -1.95 2.39
CA HIS A 95 -17.38 -2.92 2.28
C HIS A 95 -18.74 -2.27 2.55
N SER A 96 -18.87 -1.39 3.54
CA SER A 96 -20.15 -0.72 3.82
C SER A 96 -20.60 0.18 2.66
N LEU A 97 -19.66 0.90 2.03
CA LEU A 97 -19.93 1.67 0.81
C LEU A 97 -20.35 0.76 -0.35
N LEU A 98 -19.67 -0.37 -0.54
CA LEU A 98 -19.98 -1.32 -1.61
C LEU A 98 -21.36 -1.96 -1.43
N GLU A 99 -21.80 -2.26 -0.21
CA GLU A 99 -23.16 -2.77 0.03
C GLU A 99 -24.22 -1.72 -0.29
N THR A 100 -23.95 -0.44 0.00
CA THR A 100 -24.83 0.66 -0.41
C THR A 100 -24.90 0.77 -1.93
N ILE A 101 -23.76 0.73 -2.63
CA ILE A 101 -23.71 0.76 -4.10
C ILE A 101 -24.38 -0.49 -4.70
N LYS A 102 -24.23 -1.66 -4.09
CA LYS A 102 -24.87 -2.90 -4.58
C LYS A 102 -26.38 -2.79 -4.56
N LYS A 103 -26.94 -2.17 -3.52
CA LYS A 103 -28.38 -1.92 -3.40
C LYS A 103 -28.87 -0.89 -4.42
N ASP A 104 -28.14 0.22 -4.56
CA ASP A 104 -28.61 1.37 -5.34
C ASP A 104 -28.25 1.28 -6.83
N LEU A 105 -27.09 0.69 -7.15
CA LEU A 105 -26.48 0.62 -8.49
C LEU A 105 -25.76 -0.74 -8.74
N PRO A 106 -26.50 -1.85 -8.90
CA PRO A 106 -25.91 -3.20 -9.03
C PRO A 106 -24.89 -3.35 -10.17
N GLU A 107 -25.10 -2.67 -11.31
CA GLU A 107 -24.17 -2.70 -12.44
C GLU A 107 -22.83 -2.04 -12.10
N LYS A 108 -22.87 -0.87 -11.43
CA LYS A 108 -21.67 -0.18 -10.94
C LYS A 108 -20.94 -1.06 -9.93
N TYR A 109 -21.66 -1.69 -9.01
CA TYR A 109 -21.07 -2.65 -8.07
C TYR A 109 -20.32 -3.77 -8.80
N ASN A 110 -20.96 -4.43 -9.78
CA ASN A 110 -20.35 -5.52 -10.55
C ASN A 110 -19.09 -5.07 -11.30
N GLN A 111 -19.11 -3.87 -11.88
CA GLN A 111 -17.93 -3.28 -12.51
C GLN A 111 -16.80 -3.10 -11.49
N LEU A 112 -17.06 -2.47 -10.35
CA LEU A 112 -16.07 -2.22 -9.30
C LEU A 112 -15.41 -3.52 -8.79
N ILE A 113 -16.20 -4.52 -8.41
CA ILE A 113 -15.66 -5.76 -7.86
C ILE A 113 -14.88 -6.59 -8.88
N SER A 114 -15.14 -6.38 -10.18
CA SER A 114 -14.47 -7.13 -11.25
C SER A 114 -13.06 -6.62 -11.55
N ILE A 115 -12.78 -5.31 -11.35
CA ILE A 115 -11.51 -4.68 -11.78
C ILE A 115 -10.30 -5.38 -11.17
N ASN A 116 -10.25 -5.51 -9.84
CA ASN A 116 -9.10 -6.11 -9.17
C ASN A 116 -9.16 -7.65 -9.18
N LYS A 117 -10.36 -8.25 -9.13
CA LYS A 117 -10.51 -9.71 -9.27
C LYS A 117 -9.98 -10.20 -10.62
N ASN A 118 -10.27 -9.47 -11.70
CA ASN A 118 -9.84 -9.84 -13.06
C ASN A 118 -8.32 -9.83 -13.23
N LYS A 119 -7.57 -9.05 -12.44
CA LYS A 119 -6.10 -9.09 -12.43
C LYS A 119 -5.56 -10.48 -12.06
N PHE A 120 -6.32 -11.26 -11.29
CA PHE A 120 -5.98 -12.61 -10.87
C PHE A 120 -6.70 -13.71 -11.64
N LYS A 121 -7.50 -13.39 -12.67
CA LYS A 121 -8.38 -14.36 -13.37
C LYS A 121 -7.66 -15.63 -13.84
N ASN A 122 -6.43 -15.50 -14.35
CA ASN A 122 -5.61 -16.61 -14.84
C ASN A 122 -4.41 -16.91 -13.92
N HIS A 123 -4.47 -16.46 -12.67
CA HIS A 123 -3.37 -16.60 -11.72
C HIS A 123 -3.47 -17.94 -10.98
N GLN A 124 -2.34 -18.59 -10.71
CA GLN A 124 -2.29 -19.86 -9.97
C GLN A 124 -2.93 -19.75 -8.57
N ASP A 125 -2.71 -18.61 -7.91
CA ASP A 125 -3.22 -18.35 -6.56
C ASP A 125 -4.64 -17.76 -6.52
N VAL A 126 -5.39 -17.76 -7.63
CA VAL A 126 -6.72 -17.09 -7.73
C VAL A 126 -7.70 -17.48 -6.61
N ASN A 127 -7.65 -18.73 -6.16
CA ASN A 127 -8.53 -19.25 -5.11
C ASN A 127 -8.03 -18.97 -3.68
N ALA A 128 -6.78 -18.53 -3.53
CA ALA A 128 -6.16 -18.26 -2.24
C ALA A 128 -6.08 -16.76 -1.93
N VAL A 129 -5.87 -15.92 -2.95
CA VAL A 129 -5.85 -14.47 -2.79
C VAL A 129 -7.25 -13.91 -2.56
N ASN A 130 -7.35 -12.86 -1.76
CA ASN A 130 -8.58 -12.09 -1.57
C ASN A 130 -8.28 -10.61 -1.92
N PRO A 131 -8.26 -10.27 -3.24
CA PRO A 131 -7.88 -8.93 -3.67
C PRO A 131 -8.78 -7.86 -3.06
N PHE A 132 -8.16 -6.79 -2.55
CA PHE A 132 -8.89 -5.63 -2.07
C PHE A 132 -9.75 -5.05 -3.21
N PRO A 133 -11.01 -4.65 -2.97
CA PRO A 133 -11.93 -4.30 -4.05
C PRO A 133 -11.54 -3.04 -4.82
N ILE A 134 -10.76 -2.13 -4.21
CA ILE A 134 -10.16 -0.97 -4.89
C ILE A 134 -8.63 -1.12 -4.94
N PRO A 135 -7.92 -0.46 -5.88
CA PRO A 135 -6.47 -0.57 -5.98
C PRO A 135 -5.77 -0.29 -4.66
N LEU A 136 -4.88 -1.20 -4.26
CA LEU A 136 -4.14 -1.15 -3.00
C LEU A 136 -2.64 -1.23 -3.29
N ALA A 137 -1.85 -0.44 -2.58
CA ALA A 137 -0.39 -0.50 -2.61
C ALA A 137 0.18 -0.45 -1.19
N ILE A 138 1.26 -1.18 -0.97
CA ILE A 138 2.11 -1.11 0.22
C ILE A 138 3.43 -0.47 -0.20
N ILE A 139 3.77 0.67 0.39
CA ILE A 139 5.09 1.29 0.21
C ILE A 139 5.87 1.15 1.52
N ALA A 140 6.94 0.37 1.47
CA ALA A 140 7.80 0.09 2.59
C ALA A 140 9.00 1.05 2.59
N THR A 141 9.05 1.96 3.56
CA THR A 141 9.91 3.15 3.56
C THR A 141 11.18 2.97 4.39
N LYS A 142 12.14 3.89 4.21
CA LYS A 142 13.47 3.88 4.85
C LYS A 142 14.29 2.64 4.48
N TYR A 143 14.20 2.23 3.22
CA TYR A 143 14.98 1.11 2.70
C TYR A 143 16.50 1.30 2.91
N ASP A 144 16.99 2.55 2.88
CA ASP A 144 18.40 2.88 3.10
C ASP A 144 18.91 2.51 4.50
N GLU A 145 18.04 2.52 5.49
CA GLU A 145 18.32 2.08 6.85
C GLU A 145 18.07 0.58 7.00
N PHE A 146 16.94 0.09 6.46
CA PHE A 146 16.57 -1.33 6.49
C PHE A 146 17.63 -2.24 5.86
N GLN A 147 18.27 -1.83 4.76
CA GLN A 147 19.31 -2.62 4.10
C GLN A 147 20.54 -2.89 5.01
N LYS A 148 20.70 -2.11 6.10
CA LYS A 148 21.80 -2.25 7.08
C LYS A 148 21.44 -3.18 8.25
N MET A 149 20.17 -3.59 8.36
CA MET A 149 19.73 -4.52 9.40
C MET A 149 20.25 -5.93 9.14
N ASP A 150 20.12 -6.79 10.16
CA ASP A 150 20.52 -8.19 10.07
C ASP A 150 19.87 -8.90 8.85
N PRO A 151 20.64 -9.69 8.06
CA PRO A 151 20.12 -10.42 6.91
C PRO A 151 18.90 -11.30 7.18
N GLU A 152 18.81 -11.94 8.34
CA GLU A 152 17.68 -12.77 8.71
C GLU A 152 16.41 -11.93 8.92
N ILE A 153 16.53 -10.80 9.63
CA ILE A 153 15.45 -9.83 9.80
C ILE A 153 14.98 -9.34 8.43
N ARG A 154 15.91 -8.94 7.56
CA ARG A 154 15.59 -8.44 6.21
C ARG A 154 14.83 -9.48 5.40
N LYS A 155 15.33 -10.72 5.37
CA LYS A 155 14.69 -11.85 4.68
C LYS A 155 13.27 -12.11 5.18
N ASN A 156 13.06 -12.10 6.50
CA ASN A 156 11.75 -12.37 7.10
C ASN A 156 10.75 -11.25 6.81
N VAL A 157 11.15 -9.98 6.98
CA VAL A 157 10.32 -8.81 6.66
C VAL A 157 9.94 -8.80 5.17
N CYS A 158 10.89 -9.06 4.28
CA CYS A 158 10.65 -9.15 2.84
C CYS A 158 9.61 -10.22 2.50
N LYS A 159 9.74 -11.43 3.03
CA LYS A 159 8.76 -12.51 2.84
C LYS A 159 7.38 -12.12 3.39
N PHE A 160 7.34 -11.52 4.58
CA PHE A 160 6.11 -11.11 5.23
C PHE A 160 5.36 -10.05 4.42
N LEU A 161 6.05 -8.98 3.99
CA LEU A 161 5.45 -7.93 3.17
C LEU A 161 4.96 -8.45 1.82
N ARG A 162 5.72 -9.35 1.18
CA ARG A 162 5.31 -10.02 -0.06
C ARG A 162 4.01 -10.79 0.11
N PHE A 163 3.94 -11.60 1.17
CA PHE A 163 2.74 -12.34 1.51
C PHE A 163 1.54 -11.40 1.76
N LEU A 164 1.71 -10.37 2.58
CA LEU A 164 0.66 -9.39 2.87
C LEU A 164 0.16 -8.70 1.59
N ALA A 165 1.08 -8.27 0.73
CA ALA A 165 0.73 -7.61 -0.52
C ALA A 165 -0.04 -8.56 -1.45
N HIS A 166 0.51 -9.74 -1.71
CA HIS A 166 -0.06 -10.70 -2.66
C HIS A 166 -1.44 -11.19 -2.22
N MET A 167 -1.59 -11.57 -0.94
CA MET A 167 -2.87 -12.04 -0.39
C MET A 167 -4.00 -11.01 -0.49
N ASN A 168 -3.66 -9.72 -0.47
CA ASN A 168 -4.62 -8.61 -0.55
C ASN A 168 -4.68 -7.99 -1.96
N GLY A 169 -4.03 -8.58 -2.96
CA GLY A 169 -4.00 -8.03 -4.32
C GLY A 169 -3.33 -6.66 -4.43
N ALA A 170 -2.42 -6.34 -3.51
CA ALA A 170 -1.70 -5.09 -3.48
C ALA A 170 -0.40 -5.15 -4.29
N SER A 171 0.04 -4.01 -4.81
CA SER A 171 1.44 -3.85 -5.24
C SER A 171 2.34 -3.59 -4.03
N LEU A 172 3.59 -4.08 -4.06
CA LEU A 172 4.60 -3.83 -3.03
C LEU A 172 5.79 -3.07 -3.61
N GLN A 173 6.15 -1.95 -2.99
CA GLN A 173 7.30 -1.14 -3.41
C GLN A 173 8.14 -0.69 -2.22
N MET A 174 9.42 -1.00 -2.22
CA MET A 174 10.37 -0.42 -1.27
C MET A 174 10.80 0.98 -1.71
N PHE A 175 10.98 1.87 -0.72
CA PHE A 175 11.26 3.28 -0.91
C PHE A 175 12.34 3.78 0.05
N SER A 176 13.27 4.55 -0.48
CA SER A 176 14.13 5.45 0.28
C SER A 176 14.14 6.82 -0.36
N ASN A 177 13.99 7.86 0.46
CA ASN A 177 14.13 9.24 0.00
C ASN A 177 15.57 9.58 -0.41
N LYS A 178 16.55 8.75 -0.02
CA LYS A 178 17.98 8.95 -0.32
C LYS A 178 18.45 8.17 -1.55
N MET A 179 17.58 7.36 -2.17
CA MET A 179 17.95 6.48 -3.28
C MET A 179 17.04 6.72 -4.49
N GLU A 180 17.56 7.41 -5.50
CA GLU A 180 16.79 7.88 -6.66
C GLU A 180 16.10 6.75 -7.43
N ASN A 181 16.75 5.59 -7.55
CA ASN A 181 16.15 4.41 -8.19
C ASN A 181 14.83 3.98 -7.52
N THR A 182 14.73 4.08 -6.20
CA THR A 182 13.49 3.75 -5.47
C THR A 182 12.47 4.87 -5.54
N VAL A 183 12.92 6.13 -5.59
CA VAL A 183 12.05 7.30 -5.83
C VAL A 183 11.34 7.17 -7.17
N LEU A 184 12.08 6.91 -8.25
CA LEU A 184 11.52 6.77 -9.60
C LEU A 184 10.44 5.67 -9.67
N LYS A 185 10.68 4.53 -9.02
CA LYS A 185 9.69 3.43 -8.95
C LYS A 185 8.42 3.84 -8.21
N VAL A 186 8.54 4.53 -7.07
CA VAL A 186 7.37 5.04 -6.33
C VAL A 186 6.64 6.13 -7.11
N ARG A 187 7.35 7.02 -7.81
CA ARG A 187 6.72 8.02 -8.69
C ARG A 187 5.90 7.37 -9.80
N ALA A 188 6.44 6.34 -10.44
CA ALA A 188 5.74 5.57 -11.46
C ALA A 188 4.51 4.84 -10.88
N LEU A 189 4.64 4.24 -9.70
CA LEU A 189 3.52 3.59 -9.00
C LEU A 189 2.40 4.59 -8.67
N ILE A 190 2.71 5.73 -8.06
CA ILE A 190 1.70 6.75 -7.74
C ILE A 190 1.09 7.32 -9.02
N SER A 191 1.88 7.54 -10.08
CA SER A 191 1.34 7.96 -11.38
C SER A 191 0.33 6.96 -11.94
N HIS A 192 0.59 5.66 -11.79
CA HIS A 192 -0.33 4.61 -12.22
C HIS A 192 -1.62 4.64 -11.40
N LEU A 193 -1.50 4.73 -10.07
CA LEU A 193 -2.65 4.75 -9.16
C LEU A 193 -3.51 6.01 -9.29
N LEU A 194 -2.89 7.14 -9.59
CA LEU A 194 -3.54 8.46 -9.63
C LEU A 194 -4.06 8.84 -11.02
N PHE A 195 -3.36 8.44 -12.08
CA PHE A 195 -3.64 8.84 -13.47
C PHE A 195 -3.79 7.69 -14.45
N GLY A 196 -3.74 6.43 -13.99
CA GLY A 196 -3.85 5.27 -14.88
C GLY A 196 -2.70 5.13 -15.88
N THR A 197 -1.50 5.68 -15.60
CA THR A 197 -0.33 5.49 -16.46
C THR A 197 0.03 4.00 -16.58
N THR A 198 0.84 3.63 -17.57
CA THR A 198 1.31 2.25 -17.71
C THR A 198 1.96 1.76 -16.41
N PRO A 199 1.52 0.62 -15.84
CA PRO A 199 2.13 0.06 -14.65
C PRO A 199 3.53 -0.49 -14.97
N SER A 200 4.41 -0.46 -13.97
CA SER A 200 5.68 -1.18 -14.04
C SER A 200 5.41 -2.68 -14.18
N LYS A 201 6.22 -3.38 -14.98
CA LYS A 201 6.23 -4.84 -15.09
C LYS A 201 7.43 -5.48 -14.37
N THR A 202 8.25 -4.67 -13.72
CA THR A 202 9.48 -5.13 -13.07
C THR A 202 9.15 -5.86 -11.77
N ILE A 203 9.57 -7.12 -11.69
CA ILE A 203 9.51 -7.94 -10.48
C ILE A 203 10.90 -8.01 -9.85
N VAL A 204 11.02 -7.58 -8.59
CA VAL A 204 12.20 -7.76 -7.74
C VAL A 204 11.74 -8.35 -6.42
N THR A 205 12.08 -9.63 -6.20
CA THR A 205 11.70 -10.42 -5.02
C THR A 205 12.88 -10.79 -4.12
N ASP A 206 14.10 -10.57 -4.62
CA ASP A 206 15.36 -10.74 -3.88
C ASP A 206 15.43 -9.73 -2.72
N TYR A 207 15.71 -10.21 -1.50
CA TYR A 207 15.75 -9.38 -0.30
C TYR A 207 17.02 -8.50 -0.24
N ASP A 208 18.05 -8.82 -1.01
CA ASP A 208 19.27 -8.00 -1.11
C ASP A 208 19.06 -6.76 -2.00
N LYS A 209 17.90 -6.65 -2.66
CA LYS A 209 17.52 -5.52 -3.51
C LYS A 209 16.22 -4.88 -3.01
N PRO A 210 15.94 -3.60 -3.37
CA PRO A 210 14.66 -2.99 -3.04
C PRO A 210 13.53 -3.71 -3.76
N ILE A 211 12.66 -4.37 -3.00
CA ILE A 211 11.51 -5.12 -3.51
C ILE A 211 10.59 -4.21 -4.33
N SER A 212 10.11 -4.75 -5.44
CA SER A 212 9.25 -4.07 -6.40
C SER A 212 8.39 -5.11 -7.08
N ILE A 213 7.11 -5.17 -6.73
CA ILE A 213 6.21 -6.22 -7.20
C ILE A 213 4.87 -5.57 -7.55
N PRO A 214 4.50 -5.53 -8.84
CA PRO A 214 3.18 -5.09 -9.26
C PRO A 214 2.09 -6.04 -8.78
N THR A 215 0.85 -5.56 -8.70
CA THR A 215 -0.33 -6.40 -8.40
C THR A 215 -0.35 -7.63 -9.32
N SER A 216 -0.69 -8.80 -8.74
CA SER A 216 -0.83 -10.09 -9.43
C SER A 216 0.43 -10.62 -10.13
N MET A 217 1.62 -10.15 -9.72
CA MET A 217 2.91 -10.61 -10.27
C MET A 217 3.81 -11.34 -9.24
N ASP A 218 3.31 -11.62 -8.02
CA ASP A 218 3.96 -12.51 -7.05
C ASP A 218 3.30 -13.90 -7.05
N SER A 219 3.81 -14.83 -6.25
CA SER A 219 3.19 -16.12 -5.98
C SER A 219 3.25 -16.50 -4.50
N LEU A 220 2.36 -17.39 -4.05
CA LEU A 220 2.35 -17.95 -2.69
C LEU A 220 3.48 -18.96 -2.42
N GLU A 221 4.38 -19.21 -3.36
CA GLU A 221 5.58 -20.04 -3.13
C GLU A 221 6.46 -19.53 -1.98
N VAL A 222 6.21 -18.31 -1.49
CA VAL A 222 6.68 -17.81 -0.19
C VAL A 222 6.11 -18.69 0.94
N ARG A 223 6.76 -19.83 1.20
CA ARG A 223 6.32 -20.89 2.13
C ARG A 223 5.77 -20.33 3.46
N PHE A 224 4.52 -20.66 3.73
CA PHE A 224 3.77 -20.45 4.99
C PHE A 224 4.56 -20.78 6.27
N GLN A 225 5.50 -21.73 6.18
CA GLN A 225 6.32 -22.16 7.32
C GLN A 225 7.05 -20.99 8.00
N TYR A 226 7.49 -19.97 7.25
CA TYR A 226 8.17 -18.80 7.81
C TYR A 226 7.22 -17.79 8.47
N PHE A 227 5.91 -17.83 8.20
CA PHE A 227 4.93 -16.92 8.78
C PHE A 227 4.71 -17.21 10.27
N LEU A 228 4.61 -18.49 10.64
CA LEU A 228 4.54 -18.90 12.04
C LEU A 228 5.82 -18.48 12.77
N TYR A 229 6.99 -18.68 12.15
CA TYR A 229 8.26 -18.22 12.71
C TYR A 229 8.33 -16.70 12.84
N PHE A 230 7.88 -15.89 11.87
CA PHE A 230 7.91 -14.43 11.97
C PHE A 230 7.01 -13.92 13.11
N LEU A 231 5.79 -14.43 13.24
CA LEU A 231 4.93 -14.09 14.37
C LEU A 231 5.54 -14.51 15.72
N LEU A 232 6.33 -15.59 15.75
CA LEU A 232 7.04 -16.07 16.94
C LEU A 232 8.38 -15.35 17.19
N SER A 233 9.00 -14.76 16.17
CA SER A 233 10.32 -14.09 16.26
C SER A 233 10.21 -12.57 16.35
N ILE A 234 9.02 -12.00 16.22
CA ILE A 234 8.74 -10.70 16.85
C ILE A 234 8.88 -10.95 18.36
N PRO A 235 9.88 -10.37 19.05
CA PRO A 235 9.90 -10.45 20.50
C PRO A 235 8.56 -9.90 20.97
N LEU A 236 7.76 -10.76 21.62
CA LEU A 236 6.62 -10.32 22.42
C LEU A 236 7.19 -9.22 23.31
N ALA A 237 6.88 -7.97 22.98
CA ALA A 237 7.29 -6.84 23.78
C ALA A 237 6.85 -7.20 25.20
N ALA A 238 7.84 -7.48 26.05
CA ALA A 238 7.61 -8.01 27.38
C ALA A 238 6.60 -7.07 28.01
N GLY A 239 5.40 -7.60 28.26
CA GLY A 239 4.34 -6.84 28.87
C GLY A 239 4.93 -6.24 30.13
N SER A 240 4.98 -4.91 30.18
CA SER A 240 5.14 -4.19 31.42
C SER A 240 4.02 -4.66 32.33
N THR A 241 4.32 -5.62 33.18
CA THR A 241 3.54 -5.95 34.37
C THR A 241 3.66 -4.73 35.28
N ASN A 242 2.71 -3.80 35.12
CA ASN A 242 2.40 -2.82 36.15
C ASN A 242 1.33 -3.44 37.04
N TYR A 243 1.79 -4.06 38.13
CA TYR A 243 1.14 -4.00 39.44
C TYR A 243 2.21 -3.61 40.45
#